data_AF-A0A1A8LDU7-F1
#
_entry.id   AF-A0A1A8LDU7-F1
#
_cell.length_a   1.000
_cell.length_b   1.000
_cell.length_c   1.000
_cell.angle_alpha   90.00
_cell.angle_beta   90.00
_cell.angle_gamma   90.00
#
_symmetry.space_group_name_H-M   'P 1'
#
loop_
_entity.id
_entity.type
_entity.pdbx_description
1 polymer ?
#
loop_
_entity_poly.entity_id
_entity_poly.type
_entity_poly.pdbx_seq_one_letter_code
_entity_poly.pdbx_strand_id
1 'polypeptide(L)'
;VRVICIEQCSGNWDCKHHEICCFNGCGHVCMSPNREKPGFCGDRRFPRNCRGPSCYNDFQCYGDLKCCPTRCGRSCAMPSYWPID
;
A
#
# COMPACT_ATOMS: atom_id res chain seq x y z
N VAL A 1 14.61 32.71 -6.96
CA VAL A 1 13.78 31.69 -7.63
C VAL A 1 12.43 31.68 -6.96
N ARG A 2 11.32 31.78 -7.70
CA ARG A 2 9.97 31.69 -7.13
C ARG A 2 9.51 30.24 -7.27
N VAL A 3 9.27 29.57 -6.15
CA VAL A 3 8.69 28.22 -6.15
C VAL A 3 7.19 28.38 -6.28
N ILE A 4 6.59 27.71 -7.26
CA ILE A 4 5.13 27.69 -7.46
C ILE A 4 4.64 26.35 -6.95
N CYS A 5 3.73 26.38 -5.97
CA CYS A 5 3.02 25.18 -5.54
C CYS A 5 1.85 24.90 -6.49
N ILE A 6 1.64 23.63 -6.80
CA ILE A 6 0.55 23.17 -7.64
C ILE A 6 -0.59 22.73 -6.72
N GLU A 7 -1.75 23.38 -6.86
CA GLU A 7 -3.00 23.00 -6.19
C GLU A 7 -3.95 22.38 -7.22
N GLN A 8 -3.99 21.05 -7.29
CA GLN A 8 -4.88 20.32 -8.20
C GLN A 8 -6.23 19.95 -7.54
N CYS A 9 -6.26 19.82 -6.23
CA CYS A 9 -7.45 19.41 -5.48
C CYS A 9 -7.49 20.10 -4.11
N SER A 10 -8.69 20.35 -3.60
CA SER A 10 -8.95 20.81 -2.24
C SER A 10 -9.45 19.66 -1.34
N GLY A 11 -9.97 18.61 -1.95
CA GLY A 11 -10.31 17.36 -1.28
C GLY A 11 -10.54 16.21 -2.25
N ASN A 12 -10.84 15.03 -1.71
CA ASN A 12 -11.01 13.80 -2.50
C ASN A 12 -12.10 13.91 -3.58
N TRP A 13 -13.10 14.78 -3.38
CA TRP A 13 -14.19 15.01 -4.34
C TRP A 13 -13.74 15.71 -5.63
N ASP A 14 -12.60 16.39 -5.63
CA ASP A 14 -12.02 17.02 -6.82
C ASP A 14 -11.28 16.02 -7.71
N CYS A 15 -10.88 14.87 -7.14
CA CYS A 15 -10.14 13.84 -7.83
C CYS A 15 -11.06 12.91 -8.62
N LYS A 16 -10.62 12.53 -9.83
CA LYS A 16 -11.39 11.61 -10.66
C LYS A 16 -11.23 10.18 -10.16
N HIS A 17 -12.21 9.33 -10.46
CA HIS A 17 -12.19 7.91 -10.07
C HIS A 17 -12.04 7.73 -8.55
N HIS A 18 -11.32 6.69 -8.12
CA HIS A 18 -11.06 6.39 -6.70
C HIS A 18 -9.75 7.01 -6.21
N GLU A 19 -9.33 8.15 -6.77
CA GLU A 19 -8.14 8.88 -6.31
C GLU A 19 -8.42 9.68 -5.03
N ILE A 20 -7.36 10.00 -4.30
CA ILE A 20 -7.42 10.79 -3.07
C ILE A 20 -6.53 12.02 -3.20
N CYS A 21 -6.93 13.10 -2.53
CA CYS A 21 -6.20 14.35 -2.54
C CYS A 21 -5.12 14.32 -1.45
N CYS A 22 -3.85 14.34 -1.86
CA CYS A 22 -2.70 14.21 -0.99
C CYS A 22 -1.85 15.50 -1.00
N PHE A 23 -1.39 15.93 0.17
CA PHE A 23 -0.41 17.01 0.28
C PHE A 23 1.00 16.48 0.01
N ASN A 24 1.74 17.13 -0.89
CA ASN A 24 3.09 16.70 -1.31
C ASN A 24 4.24 17.55 -0.74
N GLY A 25 3.97 18.43 0.24
CA GLY A 25 4.97 19.32 0.84
C GLY A 25 4.99 20.74 0.27
N CYS A 26 4.32 21.00 -0.86
CA CYS A 26 4.11 22.35 -1.40
C CYS A 26 2.61 22.62 -1.58
N GLY A 27 1.89 21.68 -2.22
CA GLY A 27 0.46 21.78 -2.45
C GLY A 27 -0.22 20.42 -2.54
N HIS A 28 -1.46 20.41 -3.02
CA HIS A 28 -2.29 19.22 -3.07
C HIS A 28 -2.42 18.63 -4.48
N VAL A 29 -2.22 17.32 -4.58
CA VAL A 29 -2.29 16.56 -5.83
C VAL A 29 -3.16 15.32 -5.69
N CYS A 30 -3.91 14.97 -6.73
CA CYS A 30 -4.66 13.73 -6.78
C CYS A 30 -3.71 12.57 -7.01
N MET A 31 -3.79 11.57 -6.14
CA MET A 31 -2.98 10.35 -6.22
C MET A 31 -3.88 9.14 -6.05
N SER A 32 -3.52 8.03 -6.69
CA SER A 32 -4.16 6.76 -6.37
C SER A 32 -3.95 6.45 -4.87
N PRO A 33 -4.99 6.05 -4.13
CA PRO A 33 -4.88 5.72 -2.73
C PRO A 33 -3.83 4.64 -2.57
N ASN A 34 -3.02 4.78 -1.52
CA ASN A 34 -1.96 3.84 -1.27
C ASN A 34 -2.57 2.45 -1.11
N ARG A 35 -2.20 1.56 -2.02
CA ARG A 35 -2.85 0.25 -2.17
C ARG A 35 -2.29 -0.81 -1.20
N GLU A 36 -1.34 -0.39 -0.38
CA GLU A 36 -0.62 -1.25 0.53
C GLU A 36 -1.23 -1.18 1.92
N LYS A 37 -1.45 -2.34 2.53
CA LYS A 37 -1.84 -2.41 3.94
C LYS A 37 -0.64 -2.11 4.84
N PRO A 38 -0.88 -1.60 6.05
CA PRO A 38 0.17 -1.39 7.04
C PRO A 38 1.02 -2.65 7.29
N GLY A 39 2.29 -2.45 7.67
CA GLY A 39 3.25 -3.51 7.94
C GLY A 39 4.03 -3.97 6.70
N PHE A 40 4.99 -4.86 6.91
CA PHE A 40 5.91 -5.34 5.88
C PHE A 40 5.80 -6.86 5.74
N CYS A 41 6.09 -7.37 4.55
CA CYS A 41 6.40 -8.79 4.41
C CYS A 41 7.69 -9.04 5.19
N GLY A 42 7.62 -9.88 6.23
CA GLY A 42 8.80 -10.25 7.03
C GLY A 42 9.90 -10.87 6.16
N ASP A 43 11.09 -11.09 6.73
CA ASP A 43 12.24 -11.64 5.99
C ASP A 43 11.81 -12.85 5.13
N ARG A 44 12.42 -12.95 3.95
CA ARG A 44 12.11 -13.82 2.79
C ARG A 44 12.10 -15.32 3.12
N ARG A 45 12.20 -15.70 4.40
CA ARG A 45 12.34 -17.05 4.92
C ARG A 45 11.08 -17.64 5.55
N PHE A 46 9.96 -16.93 5.73
CA PHE A 46 8.70 -17.60 6.09
C PHE A 46 7.44 -17.05 5.39
N PRO A 47 6.56 -17.94 4.87
CA PRO A 47 6.56 -19.39 5.03
C PRO A 47 7.18 -20.13 3.83
N ARG A 48 7.94 -21.21 4.11
CA ARG A 48 8.34 -22.24 3.14
C ARG A 48 7.15 -22.96 2.47
N ASN A 49 5.92 -22.63 2.86
CA ASN A 49 4.73 -23.39 2.57
C ASN A 49 3.76 -22.53 1.78
N CYS A 50 3.40 -23.01 0.60
CA CYS A 50 2.52 -22.34 -0.36
C CYS A 50 1.05 -22.55 0.02
N ARG A 51 0.75 -22.42 1.34
CA ARG A 51 -0.54 -22.77 1.95
C ARG A 51 -1.54 -21.62 2.00
N GLY A 52 -1.17 -20.42 1.56
CA GLY A 52 -2.04 -19.25 1.51
C GLY A 52 -2.72 -19.08 0.15
N PRO A 53 -3.88 -18.39 0.08
CA PRO A 53 -4.51 -18.02 -1.18
C PRO A 53 -3.57 -17.15 -2.01
N SER A 54 -3.58 -17.36 -3.33
CA SER A 54 -2.81 -16.55 -4.27
C SER A 54 -3.38 -15.13 -4.35
N CYS A 55 -2.48 -14.16 -4.52
CA CYS A 55 -2.84 -12.75 -4.54
C CYS A 55 -1.88 -11.97 -5.46
N TYR A 56 -2.31 -10.80 -5.91
CA TYR A 56 -1.47 -9.85 -6.65
C TYR A 56 -1.17 -8.60 -5.82
N ASN A 57 -2.10 -8.19 -4.95
CA ASN A 57 -1.95 -7.06 -4.02
C ASN A 57 -2.66 -7.34 -2.68
N ASP A 58 -2.38 -6.51 -1.67
CA ASP A 58 -2.85 -6.69 -0.30
C ASP A 58 -4.38 -6.73 -0.18
N PHE A 59 -5.14 -6.04 -1.04
CA PHE A 59 -6.60 -5.97 -0.95
C PHE A 59 -7.32 -7.28 -1.25
N GLN A 60 -6.65 -8.21 -1.95
CA GLN A 60 -7.21 -9.54 -2.18
C GLN A 60 -7.13 -10.42 -0.93
N CYS A 61 -6.32 -10.03 0.05
CA CYS A 61 -6.18 -10.73 1.31
C CYS A 61 -7.19 -10.21 2.33
N TYR A 62 -7.78 -11.09 3.13
CA TYR A 62 -8.74 -10.69 4.17
C TYR A 62 -8.06 -10.00 5.35
N GLY A 63 -8.76 -9.05 5.98
CA GLY A 63 -8.27 -8.34 7.15
C GLY A 63 -7.00 -7.54 6.88
N ASP A 64 -6.01 -7.68 7.75
CA ASP A 64 -4.70 -7.04 7.70
C ASP A 64 -3.64 -7.85 6.94
N LEU A 65 -3.98 -9.04 6.45
CA LEU A 65 -3.06 -9.88 5.67
C LEU A 65 -2.51 -9.13 4.45
N LYS A 66 -1.20 -9.26 4.21
CA LYS A 66 -0.50 -8.69 3.07
C LYS A 66 -0.23 -9.73 2.01
N CYS A 67 -0.14 -9.30 0.76
CA CYS A 67 0.23 -10.13 -0.36
C CYS A 67 1.75 -10.21 -0.51
N CYS A 68 2.34 -11.27 0.03
CA CYS A 68 3.79 -11.39 0.15
C CYS A 68 4.39 -12.37 -0.86
N PRO A 69 5.61 -12.11 -1.36
CA PRO A 69 6.33 -13.07 -2.19
C PRO A 69 6.74 -14.30 -1.36
N THR A 70 6.56 -15.47 -1.95
CA THR A 70 6.97 -16.77 -1.41
C THR A 70 7.74 -17.56 -2.48
N ARG A 71 8.17 -18.77 -2.15
CA ARG A 71 8.85 -19.66 -3.12
C ARG A 71 7.94 -20.17 -4.25
N CYS A 72 6.62 -20.07 -4.11
CA CYS A 72 5.65 -20.48 -5.14
C CYS A 72 4.94 -19.29 -5.82
N GLY A 73 5.45 -18.07 -5.67
CA GLY A 73 4.81 -16.87 -6.23
C GLY A 73 4.42 -15.88 -5.14
N ARG A 74 3.14 -15.52 -5.05
CA ARG A 74 2.62 -14.60 -4.03
C ARG A 74 1.45 -15.24 -3.28
N SER A 75 1.43 -15.08 -1.97
CA SER A 75 0.32 -15.55 -1.14
C SER A 75 0.07 -14.61 0.04
N CYS A 76 -1.18 -14.59 0.50
CA CYS A 76 -1.56 -13.82 1.67
C CYS A 76 -0.83 -14.33 2.93
N ALA A 77 -0.17 -13.43 3.65
CA ALA A 77 0.62 -13.72 4.84
C ALA A 77 0.39 -12.63 5.90
N MET A 78 0.66 -12.99 7.16
CA MET A 78 0.60 -12.03 8.26
C MET A 78 1.67 -10.93 8.09
N PRO A 79 1.30 -9.65 8.24
CA PRO A 79 2.26 -8.55 8.23
C PRO A 79 3.20 -8.63 9.44
N SER A 80 4.42 -8.14 9.25
CA SER A 80 5.37 -7.84 10.33
C SER A 80 5.36 -6.33 10.60
N TYR A 81 5.30 -5.94 11.87
CA TYR A 81 5.23 -4.54 12.31
C TYR A 81 6.49 -4.07 13.07
N TRP A 82 7.55 -4.89 13.11
CA TRP A 82 8.80 -4.64 13.86
C TRP A 82 9.76 -3.65 13.13
N PRO A 83 10.50 -2.75 13.84
CA PRO A 83 10.73 -2.68 15.28
C PRO A 83 9.90 -1.62 15.99
N ILE A 84 8.76 -2.03 16.52
CA ILE A 84 8.23 -1.51 17.78
C ILE A 84 7.91 -2.76 18.60
N ASP A 85 8.30 -2.74 19.87
CA ASP A 85 8.60 -3.88 20.76
C ASP A 85 7.55 -5.01 20.96
#